data_AF-A0A259D825-F1
#
_entry.id   AF-A0A259D825-F1
#
_cell.length_a   1.000
_cell.length_b   1.000
_cell.length_c   1.000
_cell.angle_alpha   90.00
_cell.angle_beta   90.00
_cell.angle_gamma   90.00
#
_symmetry.space_group_name_H-M   'P 1'
#
loop_
_entity.id
_entity.type
_entity.pdbx_description
1 polymer ?
#
loop_
_entity_poly.entity_id
_entity_poly.type
_entity_poly.pdbx_seq_one_letter_code
_entity_poly.pdbx_strand_id
1 'polypeptide(L)'
;ENFRKYRKMNTREIIDNAITSTISRTVITHGSTEMMVLAMLIFGGPTLFYFALALTIGILFGIYSSVFVAAALAMWLGVTREDLVKGDKKPDDTARNDDPNFGAQV
;
A
#
# COMPACT_ATOMS: atom_id res chain seq x y z
N GLU A 1 7.08 7.39 9.97
CA GLU A 1 6.64 8.24 11.10
C GLU A 1 5.40 7.72 11.84
N ASN A 2 4.42 7.11 11.15
CA ASN A 2 3.19 6.57 11.76
C ASN A 2 3.42 5.44 12.80
N PHE A 3 4.41 4.57 12.61
CA PHE A 3 4.57 3.37 13.45
C PHE A 3 5.01 3.62 14.90
N ARG A 4 5.56 4.80 15.23
CA ARG A 4 6.01 5.11 16.60
C ARG A 4 4.90 5.65 17.51
N LYS A 5 3.73 6.00 16.95
CA LYS A 5 2.61 6.60 17.70
C LYS A 5 1.51 5.60 18.11
N TYR A 6 1.53 4.38 17.58
CA TYR A 6 0.40 3.43 17.67
C TYR A 6 0.56 2.29 18.68
N ARG A 7 1.18 2.56 19.82
CA ARG A 7 1.35 1.58 20.92
C ARG A 7 0.02 1.06 21.53
N LYS A 8 -1.14 1.52 21.06
CA LYS A 8 -2.48 1.17 21.57
C LYS A 8 -3.57 0.87 20.50
N MET A 9 -3.33 1.05 19.19
CA MET A 9 -4.43 1.06 18.19
C MET A 9 -4.72 -0.31 17.57
N ASN A 10 -6.00 -0.69 17.49
CA ASN A 10 -6.46 -2.05 17.11
C ASN A 10 -6.07 -2.41 15.66
N THR A 11 -5.93 -3.69 15.29
CA THR A 11 -5.54 -4.10 13.92
C THR A 11 -6.41 -3.44 12.85
N ARG A 12 -7.72 -3.35 13.12
CA ARG A 12 -8.69 -2.67 12.27
C ARG A 12 -8.37 -1.19 12.05
N GLU A 13 -7.96 -0.51 13.11
CA GLU A 13 -7.63 0.91 13.11
C GLU A 13 -6.32 1.19 12.34
N ILE A 14 -5.37 0.25 12.37
CA ILE A 14 -4.15 0.30 11.55
C ILE A 14 -4.49 0.13 10.07
N ILE A 15 -5.34 -0.85 9.74
CA ILE A 15 -5.81 -1.08 8.38
C ILE A 15 -6.56 0.14 7.84
N ASP A 16 -7.51 0.69 8.62
CA ASP A 16 -8.28 1.87 8.22
C ASP A 16 -7.38 3.10 7.97
N ASN A 17 -6.36 3.29 8.81
CA ASN A 17 -5.37 4.36 8.59
C ASN A 17 -4.50 4.11 7.35
N ALA A 18 -4.09 2.86 7.10
CA ALA A 18 -3.32 2.50 5.92
C ALA A 18 -4.13 2.71 4.62
N ILE A 19 -5.42 2.36 4.64
CA ILE A 19 -6.34 2.60 3.53
C ILE A 19 -6.47 4.11 3.30
N THR A 20 -6.78 4.89 4.34
CA THR A 20 -6.95 6.34 4.24
C THR A 20 -5.70 7.05 3.71
N SER A 21 -4.51 6.63 4.19
CA SER A 21 -3.20 7.10 3.73
C SER A 21 -2.94 6.84 2.24
N THR A 22 -3.42 5.70 1.74
CA THR A 22 -3.13 5.24 0.37
C THR A 22 -4.20 5.68 -0.62
N ILE A 23 -5.41 5.96 -0.14
CA ILE A 23 -6.57 6.32 -0.96
C ILE A 23 -6.28 7.52 -1.85
N SER A 24 -5.65 8.58 -1.32
CA SER A 24 -5.37 9.80 -2.10
C SER A 24 -4.48 9.51 -3.30
N ARG A 25 -3.44 8.68 -3.12
CA ARG A 25 -2.56 8.28 -4.22
C ARG A 25 -3.28 7.41 -5.24
N THR A 26 -4.09 6.46 -4.78
CA THR A 26 -4.88 5.61 -5.68
C THR A 26 -5.86 6.42 -6.51
N VAL A 27 -6.60 7.35 -5.90
CA VAL A 27 -7.57 8.21 -6.58
C VAL A 27 -6.88 9.11 -7.61
N ILE A 28 -5.72 9.67 -7.28
CA ILE A 28 -4.98 10.54 -8.23
C ILE A 28 -4.50 9.74 -9.44
N THR A 29 -3.81 8.62 -9.24
CA THR A 29 -3.26 7.84 -10.36
C THR A 29 -4.36 7.20 -11.20
N HIS A 30 -5.37 6.61 -10.56
CA HIS A 30 -6.46 5.99 -11.30
C HIS A 30 -7.39 7.01 -11.94
N GLY A 31 -7.70 8.11 -11.25
CA GLY A 31 -8.53 9.19 -11.79
C GLY A 31 -7.89 9.89 -12.98
N SER A 32 -6.57 10.11 -12.97
CA SER A 32 -5.86 10.68 -14.12
C SER A 32 -5.85 9.73 -15.32
N THR A 33 -5.67 8.43 -15.08
CA THR A 33 -5.72 7.40 -16.13
C THR A 33 -7.13 7.30 -16.70
N GLU A 34 -8.16 7.30 -15.86
CA GLU A 34 -9.55 7.22 -16.29
C GLU A 34 -9.96 8.46 -17.09
N MET A 35 -9.51 9.66 -16.68
CA MET A 35 -9.74 10.88 -17.45
C MET A 35 -9.17 10.80 -18.87
N MET A 36 -7.97 10.24 -19.02
CA MET A 36 -7.35 10.01 -20.33
C MET A 36 -8.17 9.00 -21.16
N VAL A 37 -8.55 7.86 -20.58
CA VAL A 37 -9.31 6.82 -21.30
C VAL A 37 -10.70 7.31 -21.68
N LEU A 38 -11.38 8.08 -20.83
CA LEU A 38 -12.68 8.69 -21.13
C LEU A 38 -12.60 9.67 -22.29
N ALA A 39 -11.53 10.48 -22.36
CA ALA A 39 -11.30 11.34 -23.52
C ALA A 39 -11.11 10.52 -24.80
N MET A 40 -10.38 9.40 -24.73
CA MET A 40 -10.23 8.47 -25.85
C MET A 40 -11.54 7.77 -26.23
N LEU A 41 -12.40 7.45 -25.25
CA LEU A 41 -13.70 6.82 -25.50
C LEU A 41 -14.68 7.76 -26.21
N ILE A 42 -14.70 9.04 -25.83
CA ILE A 42 -15.61 10.05 -26.40
C ILE A 42 -15.05 10.62 -27.72
N PHE A 43 -13.74 10.91 -27.78
CA PHE A 43 -13.12 11.62 -28.90
C PHE A 43 -12.20 10.76 -29.80
N GLY A 44 -11.89 9.52 -29.44
CA GLY A 44 -10.92 8.68 -30.16
C GLY A 44 -11.46 8.00 -31.44
N GLY A 45 -12.77 8.05 -31.68
CA GLY A 45 -13.39 7.51 -32.89
C GLY A 45 -13.53 5.97 -32.93
N PRO A 46 -14.03 5.40 -34.05
CA PRO A 46 -14.47 4.00 -34.11
C PRO A 46 -13.34 2.97 -33.91
N THR A 47 -12.14 3.29 -34.38
CA THR A 47 -10.98 2.39 -34.30
C THR A 47 -10.53 2.16 -32.85
N LEU A 48 -10.68 3.17 -32.00
CA LEU A 48 -10.20 3.15 -30.61
C LEU A 48 -11.33 2.89 -29.60
N PHE A 49 -12.60 2.93 -30.03
CA PHE A 49 -13.76 2.84 -29.15
C PHE A 49 -13.78 1.56 -28.31
N TYR A 50 -13.67 0.38 -28.92
CA TYR A 50 -13.72 -0.89 -28.19
C TYR A 50 -12.50 -1.10 -27.29
N PHE A 51 -11.34 -0.56 -27.68
CA PHE A 51 -10.15 -0.59 -26.87
C PHE A 51 -10.29 0.30 -25.62
N ALA A 52 -10.73 1.55 -25.80
CA ALA A 52 -10.99 2.46 -24.69
C ALA A 52 -12.10 1.94 -23.78
N LEU A 53 -13.14 1.31 -24.34
CA LEU A 53 -14.22 0.69 -23.58
C LEU A 53 -13.69 -0.45 -22.68
N ALA A 54 -12.85 -1.33 -23.24
CA ALA A 54 -12.22 -2.40 -22.46
C ALA A 54 -11.32 -1.85 -21.35
N LEU A 55 -10.56 -0.79 -21.62
CA LEU A 55 -9.73 -0.11 -20.60
C LEU A 55 -10.57 0.52 -19.49
N THR A 56 -11.60 1.29 -19.83
CA THR A 56 -12.52 1.91 -18.85
C THR A 56 -13.14 0.85 -17.94
N ILE A 57 -13.68 -0.23 -18.52
CA ILE A 57 -14.26 -1.33 -17.74
C ILE A 57 -13.19 -1.97 -16.84
N GLY A 58 -12.02 -2.30 -17.39
CA GLY A 58 -10.93 -2.93 -16.65
C GLY A 58 -10.43 -2.07 -15.48
N ILE A 59 -10.31 -0.76 -15.69
CA ILE A 59 -9.86 0.19 -14.67
C ILE A 59 -10.91 0.31 -13.55
N LEU A 60 -12.19 0.48 -13.88
CA LEU A 60 -13.28 0.57 -12.89
C LEU A 60 -13.31 -0.66 -11.96
N PHE A 61 -13.26 -1.87 -12.51
CA PHE A 61 -13.23 -3.09 -11.71
C PHE A 61 -11.88 -3.30 -11.00
N GLY A 62 -10.77 -2.92 -11.62
CA GLY A 62 -9.42 -3.05 -11.04
C GLY A 62 -9.21 -2.20 -9.80
N ILE A 63 -9.66 -0.93 -9.82
CA ILE A 63 -9.54 -0.02 -8.68
C ILE A 63 -10.36 -0.55 -7.50
N TYR A 64 -11.64 -0.83 -7.75
CA TYR A 64 -12.57 -1.30 -6.72
C TYR A 64 -12.08 -2.61 -6.10
N SER A 65 -11.63 -3.55 -6.93
CA SER A 65 -11.09 -4.83 -6.48
C SER A 65 -9.81 -4.64 -5.64
N SER A 66 -8.83 -3.86 -6.12
CA SER A 66 -7.54 -3.73 -5.41
C SER A 66 -7.68 -3.18 -3.99
N VAL A 67 -8.59 -2.24 -3.74
CA VAL A 67 -8.75 -1.61 -2.42
C VAL A 67 -9.59 -2.49 -1.49
N PHE A 68 -10.74 -2.99 -1.97
CA PHE A 68 -11.64 -3.77 -1.12
C PHE A 68 -11.18 -5.21 -0.92
N VAL A 69 -10.65 -5.87 -1.94
CA VAL A 69 -10.18 -7.26 -1.83
C VAL A 69 -8.91 -7.33 -0.99
N ALA A 70 -7.97 -6.38 -1.13
CA ALA A 70 -6.79 -6.36 -0.27
C ALA A 70 -7.12 -6.13 1.21
N ALA A 71 -8.03 -5.20 1.51
CA ALA A 71 -8.51 -4.96 2.87
C ALA A 71 -9.26 -6.17 3.45
N ALA A 72 -10.13 -6.80 2.64
CA ALA A 72 -10.87 -7.99 3.04
C ALA A 72 -9.93 -9.19 3.28
N LEU A 73 -8.94 -9.41 2.42
CA LEU A 73 -7.94 -10.47 2.59
C LEU A 73 -7.07 -10.23 3.83
N ALA A 74 -6.67 -8.99 4.10
CA ALA A 74 -5.90 -8.65 5.30
C ALA A 74 -6.70 -8.92 6.59
N MET A 75 -8.02 -8.65 6.58
CA MET A 75 -8.89 -9.01 7.70
C MET A 75 -9.14 -10.51 7.79
N TRP A 76 -9.31 -11.20 6.66
CA TRP A 76 -9.60 -12.63 6.60
C TRP A 76 -8.41 -13.51 7.02
N LEU A 77 -7.19 -13.13 6.66
CA LEU A 77 -5.95 -13.80 7.07
C LEU A 77 -5.65 -13.61 8.57
N GLY A 78 -6.49 -12.87 9.30
CA GLY A 78 -6.36 -12.71 10.74
C GLY A 78 -5.06 -12.03 11.15
N VAL A 79 -4.56 -11.10 10.32
CA VAL A 79 -3.28 -10.41 10.53
C VAL A 79 -3.20 -9.90 11.98
N THR A 80 -2.37 -10.55 12.79
CA THR A 80 -2.19 -10.17 14.18
C THR A 80 -1.12 -9.08 14.27
N ARG A 81 -1.13 -8.34 15.39
CA ARG A 81 -0.18 -7.23 15.59
C ARG A 81 1.27 -7.69 15.49
N GLU A 82 1.56 -8.94 15.85
CA GLU A 82 2.91 -9.48 15.82
C GLU A 82 3.51 -9.55 14.40
N ASP A 83 2.68 -9.81 13.37
CA ASP A 83 3.14 -9.89 11.98
C ASP A 83 3.44 -8.52 11.37
N LEU A 84 2.73 -7.47 11.81
CA LEU A 84 2.97 -6.09 11.37
C LEU A 84 4.11 -5.41 12.14
N VAL A 85 4.48 -5.93 13.32
CA VAL A 85 5.53 -5.38 14.20
C VAL A 85 6.90 -6.00 13.95
N LYS A 86 7.03 -7.02 13.08
CA LYS A 86 8.34 -7.54 12.65
C LYS A 86 9.03 -6.59 11.65
N GLY A 87 9.15 -5.32 12.04
CA GLY A 87 10.04 -4.32 11.47
C GLY A 87 11.29 -4.19 12.33
N ASP A 88 12.44 -4.31 11.67
CA ASP A 88 13.80 -4.24 12.21
C ASP A 88 14.15 -5.32 13.25
N LYS A 89 14.77 -6.40 12.76
CA LYS A 89 15.90 -6.98 13.51
C LYS A 89 16.83 -5.81 13.84
N LYS A 90 16.80 -5.33 15.09
CA LYS A 90 17.95 -4.60 15.62
C LYS A 90 19.18 -5.46 15.30
N PRO A 91 20.26 -4.88 14.75
CA PRO A 91 21.53 -5.60 14.70
C PRO A 91 21.82 -6.02 16.13
N ASP A 92 22.09 -7.30 16.27
CA ASP A 92 22.33 -8.03 17.50
C ASP A 92 23.27 -7.24 18.44
N ASP A 93 22.75 -6.64 19.52
CA ASP A 93 23.56 -5.90 20.52
C ASP A 93 24.51 -6.85 21.28
N THR A 94 24.34 -8.17 21.14
CA THR A 94 25.28 -9.19 21.65
C THR A 94 26.57 -9.26 20.82
N ALA A 95 26.53 -9.00 19.50
CA ALA A 95 27.74 -8.97 18.68
C ALA A 95 28.64 -7.73 18.93
N ARG A 96 28.13 -6.71 19.64
CA ARG A 96 28.85 -5.46 19.93
C ARG A 96 29.70 -5.53 21.20
N ASN A 97 29.47 -6.54 22.06
CA ASN A 97 30.22 -6.75 23.30
C ASN A 97 31.40 -7.73 23.13
N ASP A 98 31.43 -8.47 22.02
CA ASP A 98 32.48 -9.47 21.73
C ASP A 98 33.59 -8.93 20.82
N ASP A 99 33.58 -7.63 20.49
CA ASP A 99 34.64 -6.99 19.72
C ASP A 99 35.87 -6.74 20.62
N PRO A 100 37.00 -7.46 20.41
CA PRO A 100 38.19 -7.32 21.24
C PRO A 100 38.87 -5.94 21.11
N ASN A 101 38.41 -5.07 20.22
CA ASN A 101 39.00 -3.76 19.95
C ASN A 101 38.16 -2.56 20.45
N PHE A 102 37.15 -2.79 21.31
CA PHE A 102 36.20 -1.76 21.79
C PHE A 102 36.81 -0.65 22.71
N GLY A 103 38.13 -0.52 22.80
CA GLY A 103 38.80 0.41 23.71
C GLY A 103 40.08 1.06 23.17
N ALA A 104 40.37 0.96 21.88
CA ALA A 104 41.56 1.60 21.31
C ALA A 104 41.40 3.13 21.31
N GLN A 105 42.12 3.80 22.21
CA GLN A 105 42.33 5.25 22.16
C GLN A 105 43.45 5.56 21.16
N VAL A 106 43.15 6.41 20.17
CA VAL A 106 44.12 7.18 19.39
C VAL A 106 43.95 8.65 19.69
#